data_AF-A0A3D2RQ13-F1
#
_entry.id   AF-A0A3D2RQ13-F1
#
_cell.length_a   1.000
_cell.length_b   1.000
_cell.length_c   1.000
_cell.angle_alpha   90.00
_cell.angle_beta   90.00
_cell.angle_gamma   90.00
#
_symmetry.space_group_name_H-M   'P 1'
#
loop_
_entity.id
_entity.type
_entity.pdbx_description
1 polymer ?
#
loop_
_entity_poly.entity_id
_entity_poly.type
_entity_poly.pdbx_seq_one_letter_code
_entity_poly.pdbx_strand_id
1 'polypeptide(L)' 'YVFSDMVPGTYYLSGFADTDGDGKWFAGSLAPYRPSEPILDQVDTVEVRARWEAVSEVRFGVRSSHQEGAKVEE' A
#
# COMPACT_ATOMS: atom_id res chain seq x y z
N TYR A 1 12.91 2.97 4.69
CA TYR A 1 12.42 2.28 5.90
C TYR A 1 13.17 0.97 6.04
N VAL A 2 13.43 0.47 7.25
CA VAL A 2 14.17 -0.80 7.47
C VAL A 2 13.33 -1.71 8.38
N PHE A 3 13.12 -2.94 7.95
CA PHE A 3 12.48 -3.99 8.76
C PHE A 3 13.57 -4.97 9.21
N SER A 4 13.64 -5.25 10.51
CA SER A 4 14.64 -6.16 11.11
C SER A 4 13.95 -7.39 11.69
N ASP A 5 14.71 -8.48 11.85
CA ASP A 5 14.25 -9.72 12.49
C ASP A 5 13.03 -10.38 11.82
N MET A 6 12.88 -10.19 10.50
CA MET A 6 11.81 -10.84 9.73
C MET A 6 12.09 -12.34 9.59
N VAL A 7 11.04 -13.14 9.78
CA VAL A 7 11.06 -14.58 9.49
C VAL A 7 11.24 -14.76 7.97
N PRO A 8 11.98 -15.77 7.49
CA PRO A 8 12.03 -16.06 6.06
C PRO A 8 10.63 -16.36 5.52
N GLY A 9 10.27 -15.73 4.40
CA GLY A 9 8.95 -15.88 3.80
C GLY A 9 8.67 -14.88 2.68
N THR A 10 7.49 -15.00 2.09
CA THR A 10 6.96 -14.07 1.10
C THR A 10 6.13 -13.01 1.79
N TYR A 11 6.50 -11.74 1.60
CA TYR A 11 5.85 -10.60 2.23
C TYR A 11 5.17 -9.72 1.21
N TYR A 12 4.07 -9.11 1.66
CA TYR A 12 3.35 -8.08 0.94
C TYR A 12 3.50 -6.77 1.70
N LEU A 13 3.86 -5.69 1.00
CA LEU A 13 4.10 -4.40 1.61
C LEU A 13 3.03 -3.40 1.18
N SER A 14 2.23 -2.97 2.14
CA SER A 14 1.26 -1.88 1.98
C SER A 14 1.58 -0.72 2.92
N GLY A 15 1.21 0.49 2.50
CA GLY A 15 1.38 1.71 3.27
C GLY A 15 0.41 2.81 2.81
N PHE A 16 0.56 3.99 3.36
CA PHE A 16 -0.19 5.18 2.93
C PHE A 16 0.78 6.32 2.64
N ALA A 17 0.38 7.21 1.73
CA ALA A 17 1.08 8.46 1.50
C ALA A 17 0.67 9.44 2.61
N ASP A 18 1.58 9.70 3.53
CA ASP A 18 1.43 10.74 4.55
C ASP A 18 1.54 12.12 3.87
N THR A 19 0.39 12.78 3.73
CA THR A 19 0.25 14.06 3.04
C THR A 19 0.29 15.26 3.98
N ASP A 20 0.04 15.05 5.28
CA ASP A 20 0.05 16.12 6.29
C ASP A 20 1.22 16.03 7.28
N GLY A 21 2.01 14.95 7.22
CA GLY A 21 3.22 14.73 7.98
C GLY A 21 2.97 14.22 9.40
N ASP A 22 1.76 13.75 9.73
CA ASP A 22 1.40 13.32 11.08
C ASP A 22 1.73 11.83 11.37
N GLY A 23 2.16 11.09 10.34
CA GLY A 23 2.53 9.68 10.41
C GLY A 23 1.36 8.73 10.66
N LYS A 24 0.10 9.19 10.53
CA LYS A 24 -1.11 8.40 10.76
C LYS A 24 -2.02 8.48 9.54
N TRP A 25 -2.53 7.33 9.13
CA TRP A 25 -3.45 7.31 8.01
C TRP A 25 -4.74 8.08 8.33
N PHE A 26 -5.02 9.12 7.55
CA PHE A 26 -6.26 9.87 7.61
C PHE A 26 -7.32 9.28 6.68
N ALA A 27 -8.43 8.81 7.25
CA ALA A 27 -9.52 8.16 6.51
C ALA A 27 -10.38 9.11 5.65
N GLY A 28 -10.17 10.42 5.72
CA GLY A 28 -11.03 11.40 5.06
C GLY A 28 -12.08 12.00 6.01
N SER A 29 -12.63 13.14 5.62
CA SER A 29 -13.80 13.75 6.25
C SER A 29 -14.74 14.30 5.18
N LEU A 30 -16.04 14.17 5.39
CA LEU A 30 -17.06 14.75 4.51
C LEU A 30 -17.36 16.22 4.85
N ALA A 31 -17.11 16.65 6.09
CA ALA A 31 -17.38 18.01 6.55
C ALA A 31 -16.41 18.44 7.68
N PRO A 32 -15.46 19.38 7.43
CA PRO A 32 -15.11 19.92 6.12
C PRO A 32 -14.60 18.83 5.18
N TYR A 33 -14.86 18.96 3.88
CA TYR A 33 -14.42 17.97 2.90
C TYR A 33 -12.90 17.90 2.87
N ARG A 34 -12.37 16.72 3.20
CA ARG A 34 -10.95 16.39 3.11
C ARG A 34 -10.83 14.95 2.61
N PRO A 35 -10.16 14.69 1.48
CA PRO A 35 -10.01 13.33 0.96
C PRO A 35 -9.19 12.46 1.93
N SER A 36 -9.39 11.15 1.85
CA SER A 36 -8.55 10.18 2.56
C SER A 36 -7.13 10.19 2.01
N GLU A 37 -6.17 9.85 2.86
CA GLU A 37 -4.80 9.67 2.41
C GLU A 37 -4.66 8.48 1.46
N PRO A 38 -3.92 8.63 0.36
CA PRO A 38 -3.75 7.56 -0.62
C PRO A 38 -3.14 6.31 0.01
N ILE A 39 -3.76 5.16 -0.22
CA ILE A 39 -3.16 3.87 0.10
C ILE A 39 -2.24 3.48 -1.07
N LEU A 40 -0.99 3.18 -0.72
CA LEU A 40 0.04 2.77 -1.64
C LEU A 40 0.33 1.30 -1.40
N ASP A 41 0.17 0.51 -2.44
CA ASP A 41 0.42 -0.92 -2.34
C ASP A 41 1.52 -1.35 -3.30
N GLN A 42 2.36 -2.28 -2.85
CA GLN A 42 3.35 -2.88 -3.71
C GLN A 42 2.63 -3.82 -4.69
N VAL A 43 2.92 -3.67 -5.97
CA VAL A 43 2.29 -4.47 -7.03
C VAL A 43 2.68 -5.95 -6.96
N ASP A 44 3.83 -6.25 -6.37
CA ASP A 44 4.40 -7.60 -6.27
C ASP A 44 4.82 -7.94 -4.82
N THR A 45 5.26 -9.17 -4.61
CA THR A 45 5.70 -9.66 -3.31
C THR A 45 7.21 -9.57 -3.14
N VAL A 46 7.68 -9.48 -1.89
CA VAL A 46 9.11 -9.52 -1.55
C VAL A 46 9.44 -10.86 -0.92
N GLU A 47 10.33 -11.61 -1.54
CA GLU A 47 10.89 -12.84 -0.97
C GLU A 47 12.03 -12.49 0.00
N VAL A 48 11.84 -12.76 1.29
CA VAL A 48 12.86 -12.59 2.32
C VAL A 48 13.44 -13.96 2.66
N ARG A 49 14.76 -14.11 2.47
CA ARG A 49 15.50 -15.34 2.80
C ARG A 49 16.22 -15.21 4.14
N ALA A 50 16.38 -16.32 4.84
CA ALA A 50 17.00 -16.33 6.15
C ALA A 50 18.46 -15.86 6.07
N ARG A 51 18.83 -14.88 6.92
CA ARG A 51 20.20 -14.34 7.05
C ARG A 51 20.71 -13.55 5.83
N TRP A 52 19.81 -13.11 4.96
CA TRP A 52 20.12 -12.27 3.81
C TRP A 52 19.42 -10.92 3.94
N GLU A 53 20.08 -9.86 3.50
CA GLU A 53 19.45 -8.56 3.31
C GLU A 53 18.64 -8.60 2.01
N ALA A 54 17.34 -8.28 2.09
CA ALA A 54 16.47 -8.13 0.94
C ALA A 54 16.30 -6.63 0.66
N VAL A 55 16.70 -6.19 -0.54
CA VAL A 55 16.50 -4.82 -1.00
C VAL A 55 15.47 -4.84 -2.11
N SER A 56 14.35 -4.13 -1.90
CA SER A 56 13.28 -4.00 -2.88
C SER A 56 13.08 -2.53 -3.23
N GLU A 57 13.22 -2.21 -4.51
CA GLU A 57 12.71 -0.95 -5.07
C GLU A 57 11.18 -1.07 -5.22
N VAL A 58 10.46 -0.45 -4.30
CA VAL A 58 9.00 -0.51 -4.29
C VAL A 58 8.47 0.51 -5.30
N ARG A 59 7.91 0.00 -6.40
CA ARG A 59 7.07 0.79 -7.29
C ARG A 59 5.64 0.68 -6.82
N PHE A 60 5.16 1.71 -6.15
CA PHE A 60 3.76 1.80 -5.79
C PHE A 60 2.95 2.12 -7.05
N GLY A 61 2.07 1.20 -7.43
CA GLY A 61 1.06 1.46 -8.44
C GLY A 61 -0.14 2.11 -7.76
N VAL A 62 -0.70 3.17 -8.35
CA VAL A 62 -2.06 3.58 -7.99
C VAL A 62 -2.97 2.48 -8.50
N ARG A 63 -3.45 1.60 -7.61
CA ARG A 63 -4.58 0.74 -7.91
C ARG A 63 -5.81 1.65 -7.99
N SER A 64 -6.04 2.25 -9.15
CA SER A 64 -7.30 2.93 -9.44
C SER A 64 -8.41 1.90 -9.26
N SER A 65 -9.18 2.05 -8.18
CA SER A 65 -10.43 1.34 -7.96
C SER A 65 -11.48 1.87 -8.96
N HIS A 66 -11.26 1.62 -10.26
CA HIS A 66 -12.32 1.63 -11.24
C HIS A 66 -12.86 0.20 -11.30
N GLN A 67 -13.82 -0.12 -10.42
CA GLN A 67 -14.73 -1.22 -10.68
C GLN A 67 -15.62 -0.79 -11.84
N GLU A 68 -15.17 -1.06 -13.07
CA GLU A 68 -16.03 -1.02 -14.24
C GLU A 68 -17.09 -2.12 -14.10
N GLY A 69 -18.34 -1.73 -14.30
CA GLY A 69 -19.52 -2.43 -13.82
C GLY A 69 -19.70 -3.85 -14.38
N ALA A 70 -20.30 -4.70 -13.54
CA ALA A 70 -20.90 -5.94 -13.97
C ALA A 70 -21.96 -5.62 -15.05
N LYS A 71 -21.67 -6.05 -16.28
CA LYS A 71 -22.62 -6.07 -17.38
C LYS A 71 -23.72 -7.08 -17.03
N VAL A 72 -24.88 -6.58 -16.60
CA VAL A 72 -26.13 -7.34 -16.58
C VAL A 72 -26.74 -7.15 -17.96
N GLU A 73 -26.64 -8.17 -18.82
CA GLU A 73 -27.42 -8.27 -20.04
C GLU A 73 -28.73 -8.99 -19.71
N GLU A 74 -29.84 -8.35 -20.11
CA GLU A 74 -31.22 -8.82 -20.05
C GLU A 74 -31.49 -9.92 -21.09
#